data_AF-A0A943S8P6-F1
#
_entry.id   AF-A0A943S8P6-F1
#
_cell.length_a   1.000
_cell.length_b   1.000
_cell.length_c   1.000
_cell.angle_alpha   90.00
_cell.angle_beta   90.00
_cell.angle_gamma   90.00
#
_symmetry.space_group_name_H-M   'P 1'
#
loop_
_entity.id
_entity.type
_entity.pdbx_description
1 polymer ?
#
loop_
_entity_poly.entity_id
_entity_poly.type
_entity_poly.pdbx_seq_one_letter_code
_entity_poly.pdbx_strand_id
1 'polypeptide(L)'
;MRRAELSECELLTMKCIWDAGEPVTCHQIMDQLREKYGLVYKDTTVYTFLKCLKGKGFVASQRKGVTYYWSLRSEVEYRNDQLRKAEDFWFNGSAVSFVSTLFEIRELKAEEKEEIKKLIDELK
;
A
#
# COMPACT_ATOMS: atom_id res chain seq x y z
N MET A 1 10.37 -8.80 -15.48
CA MET A 1 10.49 -9.04 -14.03
C MET A 1 9.08 -9.15 -13.47
N ARG A 2 8.64 -10.30 -12.93
CA ARG A 2 7.30 -10.40 -12.32
C ARG A 2 7.24 -9.41 -11.15
N ARG A 3 6.41 -8.37 -11.25
CA ARG A 3 6.15 -7.44 -10.14
C ARG A 3 5.48 -8.25 -9.03
N ALA A 4 6.23 -8.61 -8.00
CA ALA A 4 5.76 -9.49 -6.95
C ALA A 4 4.58 -8.83 -6.21
N GLU A 5 3.42 -9.50 -6.23
CA GLU A 5 2.24 -9.08 -5.49
C GLU A 5 2.42 -9.39 -4.01
N LEU A 6 1.91 -8.50 -3.18
CA LEU A 6 1.89 -8.69 -1.74
C LEU A 6 0.60 -9.39 -1.36
N SER A 7 0.69 -10.38 -0.46
CA SER A 7 -0.50 -10.90 0.21
C SER A 7 -1.11 -9.81 1.09
N GLU A 8 -2.36 -9.98 1.52
CA GLU A 8 -3.04 -9.03 2.39
C GLU A 8 -2.23 -8.74 3.68
N CYS A 9 -1.72 -9.78 4.34
CA CYS A 9 -0.90 -9.63 5.55
C CYS A 9 0.44 -8.92 5.27
N GLU A 10 1.07 -9.19 4.13
CA GLU A 10 2.30 -8.51 3.72
C GLU A 10 2.04 -7.04 3.38
N LEU A 11 0.90 -6.74 2.76
CA LEU A 11 0.50 -5.37 2.42
C LEU A 11 0.22 -4.55 3.67
N LEU A 12 -0.49 -5.10 4.66
CA LEU A 12 -0.71 -4.43 5.95
C LEU A 12 0.62 -4.20 6.69
N THR A 13 1.53 -5.19 6.66
CA THR A 13 2.89 -5.05 7.18
C THR A 13 3.64 -3.91 6.48
N MET A 14 3.57 -3.82 5.14
CA MET A 14 4.17 -2.72 4.39
C MET A 14 3.52 -1.38 4.71
N LYS A 15 2.21 -1.33 4.92
CA LYS A 15 1.49 -0.11 5.28
C LYS A 15 1.97 0.45 6.62
N CYS A 16 2.21 -0.41 7.61
CA CYS A 16 2.85 0.02 8.87
C CYS A 16 4.26 0.58 8.66
N ILE A 17 5.05 0.01 7.74
CA ILE A 17 6.42 0.50 7.44
C ILE A 17 6.38 1.84 6.70
N TRP A 18 5.46 2.01 5.74
CA TRP A 18 5.30 3.28 5.01
C TRP A 18 4.78 4.40 5.91
N ASP A 19 3.77 4.12 6.73
CA ASP A 19 3.17 5.09 7.64
C ASP A 19 4.17 5.59 8.70
N ALA A 20 5.15 4.75 9.07
CA ALA A 20 6.17 5.15 10.03
C ALA A 20 7.12 6.22 9.47
N GLY A 21 7.37 6.25 8.16
CA GLY A 21 8.29 7.19 7.50
C GLY A 21 9.78 7.02 7.86
N GLU A 22 10.11 6.19 8.85
CA GLU A 22 11.45 5.93 9.34
C GLU A 22 11.70 4.43 9.58
N PRO A 23 12.96 3.98 9.79
CA PRO A 23 13.24 2.57 10.06
C PRO A 23 12.55 2.07 11.33
N VAL A 24 11.80 0.97 11.21
CA VAL A 24 10.99 0.38 12.29
C VAL A 24 11.47 -0.99 12.71
N THR A 25 11.20 -1.35 13.96
CA THR A 25 11.44 -2.69 14.50
C THR A 25 10.24 -3.61 14.30
N CYS A 26 10.45 -4.93 14.43
CA CYS A 26 9.34 -5.90 14.37
C CYS A 26 8.26 -5.62 15.44
N HIS A 27 8.66 -5.16 16.63
CA HIS A 27 7.74 -4.85 17.71
C HIS A 27 6.85 -3.65 17.38
N GLN A 28 7.43 -2.57 16.86
CA GLN A 28 6.67 -1.40 16.42
C GLN A 28 5.67 -1.75 15.30
N ILE A 29 6.05 -2.63 14.38
CA ILE A 29 5.13 -3.13 13.34
C ILE A 29 3.97 -3.89 13.98
N MET A 30 4.24 -4.77 14.95
CA MET A 30 3.21 -5.51 15.67
C MET A 30 2.25 -4.59 16.44
N ASP A 31 2.78 -3.56 17.08
CA ASP A 31 1.97 -2.57 17.79
C ASP A 31 1.04 -1.84 16.82
N GLN A 32 1.56 -1.38 15.67
CA GLN A 32 0.74 -0.74 14.65
C GLN A 32 -0.31 -1.69 14.06
N LEU A 33 0.04 -2.96 13.81
CA LEU A 33 -0.90 -3.97 13.32
C LEU A 33 -2.06 -4.20 14.31
N ARG A 34 -1.76 -4.22 15.60
CA ARG A 34 -2.76 -4.31 16.66
C ARG A 34 -3.62 -3.06 16.75
N GLU A 35 -3.01 -1.88 16.77
CA GLU A 35 -3.70 -0.61 17.03
C GLU A 35 -4.54 -0.13 15.86
N LYS A 36 -4.03 -0.24 14.62
CA LYS A 36 -4.72 0.23 13.42
C LYS A 36 -5.70 -0.79 12.84
N TYR A 37 -5.38 -2.08 12.94
CA TYR A 37 -6.11 -3.14 12.24
C TYR A 37 -6.69 -4.21 13.18
N GLY A 38 -6.46 -4.12 14.49
CA GLY A 38 -6.94 -5.13 15.45
C GLY A 38 -6.26 -6.49 15.31
N LEU A 39 -5.13 -6.57 14.58
CA LEU A 39 -4.47 -7.82 14.25
C LEU A 39 -3.35 -8.14 15.26
N VAL A 40 -3.57 -9.17 16.08
CA VAL A 40 -2.59 -9.63 17.06
C VAL A 40 -1.85 -10.85 16.51
N TYR A 41 -0.62 -10.62 16.06
CA TYR A 41 0.27 -11.68 15.58
C TYR A 41 1.36 -12.02 16.59
N LYS A 42 1.91 -13.23 16.47
CA LYS A 42 3.17 -13.59 17.13
C LYS A 42 4.34 -13.03 16.35
N ASP A 43 5.46 -12.76 17.04
CA ASP A 43 6.72 -12.30 16.44
C ASP A 43 7.13 -13.16 15.24
N THR A 44 7.06 -14.49 15.38
CA THR A 44 7.42 -15.45 14.33
C THR A 44 6.63 -15.24 13.04
N THR A 45 5.37 -14.84 13.15
CA THR A 45 4.49 -14.57 12.01
C THR A 45 4.91 -13.28 11.30
N VAL A 46 5.13 -12.19 12.04
CA VAL A 46 5.57 -10.92 11.46
C VAL A 46 6.98 -11.03 10.88
N TYR A 47 7.88 -11.79 11.51
CA TYR A 47 9.19 -12.13 10.92
C TYR A 47 9.06 -12.89 9.60
N THR A 48 8.06 -13.78 9.49
CA THR A 48 7.80 -14.49 8.22
C THR A 48 7.38 -13.51 7.13
N PHE A 49 6.46 -12.58 7.44
CA PHE A 49 6.05 -11.53 6.49
C PHE A 49 7.23 -10.64 6.08
N LEU A 50 8.04 -10.20 7.04
CA LEU A 50 9.24 -9.39 6.77
C LEU A 50 10.28 -10.13 5.93
N LYS A 51 10.45 -11.45 6.14
CA LYS A 51 11.31 -12.30 5.32
C LYS A 51 10.78 -12.40 3.88
N CYS A 52 9.47 -12.59 3.70
CA CYS A 52 8.86 -12.61 2.38
C CYS A 52 8.99 -11.26 1.66
N LEU A 53 8.71 -10.15 2.35
CA LEU A 53 8.87 -8.78 1.83
C LEU A 53 10.31 -8.48 1.41
N LYS A 54 11.28 -8.91 2.21
CA LYS A 54 12.71 -8.82 1.86
C LYS A 54 13.05 -9.67 0.64
N GLY A 55 12.54 -10.90 0.57
CA GLY A 55 12.72 -11.78 -0.60
C GLY A 55 12.11 -11.21 -1.89
N LYS A 56 11.04 -10.43 -1.77
CA LYS A 56 10.39 -9.71 -2.88
C LYS A 56 11.04 -8.36 -3.21
N GLY A 57 12.02 -7.92 -2.43
CA GLY A 57 12.73 -6.65 -2.64
C GLY A 57 11.95 -5.40 -2.20
N PHE A 58 10.93 -5.55 -1.34
CA PHE A 58 10.14 -4.42 -0.84
C PHE A 58 10.74 -3.77 0.41
N VAL A 59 11.48 -4.54 1.20
CA VAL A 59 12.01 -4.14 2.51
C VAL A 59 13.48 -4.50 2.62
N ALA A 60 14.27 -3.59 3.17
CA ALA A 60 15.62 -3.86 3.64
C ALA A 60 15.65 -3.93 5.17
N SER A 61 16.70 -4.53 5.71
CA SER A 61 16.88 -4.61 7.16
C SER A 61 18.34 -4.51 7.59
N GLN A 62 18.57 -3.95 8.78
CA GLN A 62 19.88 -3.83 9.40
C GLN A 62 19.77 -4.09 10.91
N ARG A 63 20.75 -4.82 11.46
CA ARG A 63 20.84 -5.09 12.89
C ARG A 63 21.78 -4.10 13.57
N LYS A 64 21.28 -3.40 14.58
CA LYS A 64 22.02 -2.52 15.50
C LYS A 64 21.53 -2.77 16.93
N GLY A 65 21.94 -3.90 17.51
CA GLY A 65 21.31 -4.46 18.72
C GLY A 65 20.00 -5.16 18.35
N VAL A 66 18.98 -4.37 17.99
CA VAL A 66 17.71 -4.83 17.40
C VAL A 66 17.73 -4.71 15.87
N THR A 67 16.84 -5.43 15.20
CA THR A 67 16.71 -5.39 13.73
C THR A 67 15.72 -4.29 13.34
N TYR A 68 16.18 -3.35 12.54
CA TYR A 68 15.38 -2.30 11.91
C TYR A 68 15.06 -2.67 10.46
N TYR A 69 13.89 -2.26 9.99
CA TYR A 69 13.34 -2.51 8.67
C TYR A 69 12.89 -1.19 8.05
N TRP A 70 13.11 -1.02 6.75
CA TRP A 70 12.64 0.16 6.01
C TRP A 70 12.26 -0.22 4.58
N SER A 71 11.39 0.60 3.97
CA SER A 71 10.91 0.37 2.61
C SER A 71 12.01 0.65 1.57
N LEU A 72 12.06 -0.18 0.53
CA LEU A 72 12.86 0.02 -0.68
C LEU A 72 12.03 0.52 -1.86
N ARG A 73 10.71 0.33 -1.81
CA ARG A 73 9.75 0.86 -2.78
C ARG A 73 8.78 1.78 -2.06
N SER A 74 8.44 2.91 -2.67
CA SER A 74 7.51 3.86 -2.06
C SER A 74 6.06 3.36 -2.11
N GLU A 75 5.24 3.85 -1.18
CA GLU A 75 3.80 3.58 -1.19
C GLU A 75 3.14 4.10 -2.48
N VAL A 76 3.58 5.27 -2.96
CA VAL A 76 3.05 5.90 -4.17
C VAL A 76 3.32 5.04 -5.41
N GLU A 77 4.54 4.52 -5.57
CA GLU A 77 4.87 3.61 -6.68
C GLU A 77 4.03 2.34 -6.62
N TYR A 78 3.90 1.72 -5.44
CA TYR A 78 3.11 0.51 -5.28
C TYR A 78 1.62 0.76 -5.57
N ARG A 79 1.05 1.83 -5.03
CA ARG A 79 -0.34 2.23 -5.27
C ARG A 79 -0.60 2.45 -6.76
N ASN A 80 0.29 3.17 -7.45
CA ASN A 80 0.17 3.40 -8.88
C ASN A 80 0.25 2.10 -9.68
N ASP A 81 1.13 1.17 -9.29
CA ASP A 81 1.20 -0.16 -9.90
C ASP A 81 -0.11 -0.96 -9.70
N GLN A 82 -0.73 -0.88 -8.52
CA GLN A 82 -2.01 -1.56 -8.26
C GLN A 82 -3.17 -0.94 -9.05
N LEU A 83 -3.25 0.40 -9.11
CA LEU A 83 -4.30 1.08 -9.86
C LEU A 83 -4.23 0.77 -11.35
N ARG A 84 -3.02 0.79 -11.94
CA ARG A 84 -2.84 0.42 -13.35
C ARG A 84 -3.26 -1.03 -13.62
N LYS A 85 -2.90 -1.96 -12.74
CA LYS A 85 -3.34 -3.36 -12.87
C LYS A 85 -4.85 -3.51 -12.80
N ALA A 86 -5.51 -2.78 -11.89
CA ALA A 86 -6.97 -2.82 -11.76
C ALA A 86 -7.65 -2.21 -12.98
N GLU A 87 -7.14 -1.08 -13.48
CA GLU A 87 -7.60 -0.42 -14.72
C GLU A 87 -7.48 -1.37 -15.93
N ASP A 88 -6.31 -1.99 -16.11
CA ASP A 88 -6.07 -2.92 -17.22
C ASP A 88 -6.96 -4.18 -17.11
N PHE A 89 -7.11 -4.75 -15.92
CA PHE A 89 -7.81 -6.02 -15.72
C PHE A 89 -9.34 -5.89 -15.78
N TRP A 90 -9.92 -4.85 -15.17
CA TRP A 90 -11.37 -4.70 -15.06
C TRP A 90 -11.96 -3.78 -16.14
N PHE A 91 -11.18 -2.83 -16.64
CA PHE A 91 -11.66 -1.75 -17.51
C PHE A 91 -10.96 -1.72 -18.87
N ASN A 92 -10.14 -2.74 -19.18
CA ASN A 92 -9.38 -2.84 -20.42
C ASN A 92 -8.56 -1.57 -20.74
N GLY A 93 -8.03 -0.90 -19.71
CA GLY A 93 -7.26 0.34 -19.85
C GLY A 93 -8.10 1.59 -20.12
N SER A 94 -9.42 1.54 -19.93
CA SER A 94 -10.31 2.69 -20.10
C SER A 94 -10.43 3.49 -18.79
N ALA A 95 -9.68 4.59 -18.70
CA ALA A 95 -9.79 5.54 -17.60
C ALA A 95 -11.22 6.10 -17.43
N VAL A 96 -11.94 6.33 -18.55
CA VAL A 96 -13.33 6.81 -18.50
C VAL A 96 -14.23 5.77 -17.84
N SER A 97 -14.09 4.49 -18.20
CA SER A 97 -14.89 3.42 -17.60
C SER A 97 -14.59 3.25 -16.12
N PHE A 98 -13.31 3.35 -15.74
CA PHE A 98 -12.89 3.28 -14.34
C PHE A 98 -13.50 4.41 -13.49
N VAL A 99 -13.43 5.66 -13.99
CA VAL A 99 -13.96 6.84 -13.29
C VAL A 99 -15.50 6.83 -13.25
N SER A 100 -16.16 6.42 -14.33
CA SER A 100 -17.62 6.28 -14.34
C SER A 100 -18.11 5.27 -13.30
N THR A 101 -17.48 4.10 -13.22
CA THR A 101 -17.82 3.10 -12.19
C THR A 101 -17.55 3.62 -10.78
N LEU A 102 -16.48 4.41 -10.57
CA LEU A 102 -16.23 5.06 -9.28
C LEU A 102 -17.38 5.97 -8.85
N PHE A 103 -18.00 6.68 -9.79
CA PHE A 103 -19.14 7.57 -9.51
C PHE A 103 -20.46 6.82 -9.33
N GLU A 104 -20.58 5.60 -9.84
CA GLU A 104 -21.74 4.72 -9.63
C GLU A 104 -21.72 4.04 -8.26
N ILE A 105 -20.55 3.57 -7.81
CA ILE A 105 -20.42 2.84 -6.53
C ILE A 105 -20.46 3.76 -5.31
N ARG A 106 -20.21 5.06 -5.50
CA ARG A 106 -20.09 6.03 -4.42
C ARG A 106 -20.79 7.33 -4.79
N GLU A 107 -21.71 7.75 -3.94
CA GLU A 107 -22.25 9.10 -4.02
C GLU A 107 -21.17 10.13 -3.67
N LEU A 108 -20.82 10.95 -4.65
CA LEU A 108 -19.91 12.08 -4.45
C LEU A 108 -20.65 13.27 -3.87
N LYS A 109 -20.05 13.89 -2.85
CA LYS A 109 -20.53 15.16 -2.31
C LYS A 109 -20.31 16.30 -3.31
N ALA A 110 -21.02 17.41 -3.12
CA ALA A 110 -20.93 18.56 -4.02
C ALA A 110 -19.50 19.11 -4.10
N GLU A 111 -18.79 19.13 -2.97
CA GLU A 111 -17.41 19.59 -2.86
C GLU A 111 -16.45 18.71 -3.68
N GLU A 112 -16.61 17.39 -3.58
CA GLU A 112 -15.76 16.42 -4.29
C GLU A 112 -15.97 16.50 -5.80
N LYS A 113 -17.21 16.72 -6.26
CA LYS A 113 -17.50 16.93 -7.68
C LYS A 113 -16.79 18.18 -8.22
N GLU A 114 -16.75 19.25 -7.43
CA GLU A 114 -16.11 20.50 -7.83
C GLU A 114 -14.58 20.37 -7.85
N GLU A 115 -14.00 19.68 -6.87
CA GLU A 115 -12.57 19.35 -6.87
C GLU A 115 -12.17 18.49 -8.07
N ILE A 116 -12.97 17.47 -8.40
CA ILE A 116 -12.72 16.61 -9.56
C ILE A 116 -12.78 17.41 -10.86
N LYS A 117 -13.76 18.31 -11.02
CA LYS A 117 -13.85 19.18 -12.21
C LYS A 117 -12.60 20.05 -12.36
N LYS A 118 -12.16 20.70 -11.29
CA LYS A 118 -10.93 21.52 -11.31
C LYS A 118 -9.71 20.69 -11.71
N LEU A 119 -9.58 19.49 -11.14
CA LEU A 119 -8.49 18.58 -11.51
C LEU A 119 -8.53 18.26 -13.02
N ILE A 120 -9.71 17.99 -13.59
CA ILE A 120 -9.87 17.72 -15.02
C ILE A 120 -9.49 18.94 -15.87
N ASP A 121 -9.92 20.13 -15.49
CA ASP A 121 -9.60 21.37 -16.21
C ASP A 121 -8.10 21.73 -16.14
N GLU A 122 -7.41 21.28 -15.09
CA GLU A 122 -5.96 21.46 -14.89
C GLU A 122 -5.11 20.38 -15.58
N LEU A 123 -5.71 19.29 -16.07
CA LEU A 123 -5.00 18.26 -16.84
C LEU A 123 -4.52 18.87 -18.17
N LYS A 124 -3.21 18.87 -18.41
CA LYS A 124 -2.57 19.23 -19.69
C LYS A 124 -2.24 18.00 -20.53
#